data_AF-A0A938PY32-F1
#
_entry.id   AF-A0A938PY32-F1
#
_cell.length_a   1.000
_cell.length_b   1.000
_cell.length_c   1.000
_cell.angle_alpha   90.00
_cell.angle_beta   90.00
_cell.angle_gamma   90.00
#
_symmetry.space_group_name_H-M   'P 1'
#
loop_
_entity.id
_entity.type
_entity.pdbx_description
1 polymer ?
#
loop_
_entity_poly.entity_id
_entity_poly.type
_entity_poly.pdbx_seq_one_letter_code
_entity_poly.pdbx_strand_id
1 'polypeptide(L)'
;MNIIFGFCVYMTFIYMPFDLFIKPVEVDQEVWFGVMLTGWWAKATAPLHWLIYGALAYGFWKMRPWMHPWAAIYSLQVAIGMGVWSLLDPRGPGLMGGLVAFLLFLVLVVALWRARICFAGIGAPPA
;
A
#
# COMPACT_ATOMS: atom_id res chain seq x y z
N MET A 1 10.48 14.32 5.44
CA MET A 1 10.28 13.19 4.51
C MET A 1 9.93 11.96 5.34
N ASN A 2 8.77 11.33 5.17
CA ASN A 2 8.35 10.19 6.01
C ASN A 2 8.76 8.84 5.37
N ILE A 3 8.79 7.77 6.18
CA ILE A 3 9.14 6.41 5.73
C ILE A 3 8.19 5.91 4.64
N ILE A 4 6.90 6.26 4.73
CA ILE A 4 5.86 5.86 3.78
C ILE A 4 6.14 6.43 2.38
N PHE A 5 6.52 7.70 2.28
CA PHE A 5 6.89 8.29 1.00
C PHE A 5 8.11 7.58 0.39
N GLY A 6 9.14 7.31 1.20
CA GLY A 6 10.32 6.54 0.76
C GLY A 6 9.93 5.16 0.22
N PHE A 7 9.04 4.46 0.92
CA PHE A 7 8.47 3.19 0.46
C PHE A 7 7.71 3.34 -0.87
N CYS A 8 6.83 4.34 -1.01
CA CYS A 8 6.12 4.57 -2.28
C CYS A 8 7.07 4.86 -3.45
N VAL A 9 8.12 5.65 -3.22
CA VAL A 9 9.15 5.96 -4.24
C VAL A 9 9.90 4.68 -4.65
N TYR A 10 10.36 3.89 -3.67
CA TYR A 10 11.02 2.61 -3.93
C TYR A 10 10.11 1.67 -4.74
N MET A 11 8.85 1.51 -4.32
CA MET A 11 7.90 0.67 -5.03
C MET A 11 7.68 1.16 -6.46
N THR A 12 7.52 2.47 -6.66
CA THR A 12 7.24 3.06 -7.98
C THR A 12 8.39 2.91 -8.95
N PHE A 13 9.63 3.18 -8.54
CA PHE A 13 10.75 3.31 -9.47
C PHE A 13 11.70 2.12 -9.50
N ILE A 14 11.65 1.24 -8.51
CA ILE A 14 12.58 0.11 -8.38
C ILE A 14 11.83 -1.21 -8.41
N TYR A 15 10.97 -1.46 -7.43
CA TYR A 15 10.35 -2.78 -7.28
C TYR A 15 9.33 -3.09 -8.38
N MET A 16 8.34 -2.21 -8.62
CA MET A 16 7.29 -2.48 -9.61
C MET A 16 7.83 -2.55 -11.04
N PRO A 17 8.80 -1.72 -11.49
CA PRO A 17 9.43 -1.92 -12.80
C PRO A 17 10.13 -3.27 -12.93
N PHE A 18 10.85 -3.72 -11.89
CA PHE A 18 11.40 -5.09 -11.88
C PHE A 18 10.29 -6.14 -11.97
N ASP A 19 9.24 -6.02 -11.15
CA ASP A 19 8.11 -6.94 -11.11
C ASP A 19 7.37 -7.01 -12.46
N LEU A 20 7.19 -5.87 -13.13
CA LEU A 20 6.49 -5.79 -14.41
C LEU A 20 7.32 -6.30 -15.59
N PHE A 21 8.58 -5.89 -15.68
CA PHE A 21 9.35 -6.03 -16.92
C PHE A 21 10.41 -7.13 -16.87
N ILE A 22 10.84 -7.55 -15.69
CA ILE A 22 11.99 -8.46 -15.52
C ILE A 22 11.55 -9.78 -14.89
N LYS A 23 10.70 -9.72 -13.86
CA LYS A 23 10.29 -10.91 -13.12
C LYS A 23 9.49 -11.87 -14.01
N PRO A 24 9.83 -13.18 -14.02
CA PRO A 24 9.10 -14.18 -14.81
C PRO A 24 7.68 -14.40 -14.28
N VAL A 25 6.74 -14.64 -15.18
CA VAL A 25 5.32 -14.82 -14.86
C VAL A 25 5.09 -16.03 -13.95
N GLU A 26 5.90 -17.08 -14.10
CA GLU A 26 5.77 -18.35 -13.38
C GLU A 26 5.92 -18.19 -11.86
N VAL A 27 6.62 -17.14 -11.43
CA VAL A 27 6.84 -16.82 -10.01
C VAL A 27 6.12 -15.54 -9.58
N ASP A 28 5.25 -14.98 -10.43
CA ASP A 28 4.51 -13.77 -10.08
C ASP A 28 3.41 -14.05 -9.08
N GLN A 29 3.35 -13.15 -8.10
CA GLN A 29 2.43 -13.18 -6.97
C GLN A 29 2.03 -11.74 -6.68
N GLU A 30 0.74 -11.48 -6.68
CA GLU A 30 0.19 -10.16 -6.38
C GLU A 30 -0.99 -10.34 -5.42
N VAL A 31 -0.98 -9.56 -4.33
CA VAL A 31 -1.99 -9.71 -3.27
C VAL A 31 -3.00 -8.57 -3.33
N TRP A 32 -4.27 -8.92 -3.45
CA TRP A 32 -5.39 -7.99 -3.40
C TRP A 32 -6.33 -8.37 -2.27
N PHE A 33 -6.54 -7.48 -1.30
CA PHE A 33 -7.46 -7.71 -0.18
C PHE A 33 -7.17 -9.00 0.61
N GLY A 34 -5.91 -9.46 0.63
CA GLY A 34 -5.49 -10.70 1.28
C GLY A 34 -5.63 -11.95 0.40
N VAL A 35 -6.11 -11.82 -0.84
CA VAL A 35 -6.15 -12.89 -1.83
C VAL A 35 -4.92 -12.82 -2.71
N MET A 36 -4.14 -13.89 -2.76
CA MET A 36 -2.96 -13.99 -3.60
C MET A 36 -3.33 -14.49 -5.00
N LEU A 37 -3.14 -13.62 -6.00
CA LEU A 37 -3.15 -13.98 -7.41
C LEU A 37 -1.76 -14.52 -7.78
N THR A 38 -1.73 -15.41 -8.77
CA THR A 38 -0.47 -15.99 -9.27
C THR A 38 -0.44 -16.00 -10.80
N GLY A 39 0.76 -16.10 -11.38
CA GLY A 39 0.91 -16.23 -12.82
C GLY A 39 0.43 -15.01 -13.60
N TRP A 40 -0.25 -15.25 -14.72
CA TRP A 40 -0.77 -14.19 -15.58
C TRP A 40 -1.79 -13.27 -14.89
N TRP A 41 -2.57 -13.78 -13.93
CA TRP A 41 -3.50 -12.94 -13.17
C TRP A 41 -2.77 -11.96 -12.25
N ALA A 42 -1.67 -12.38 -11.64
CA ALA A 42 -0.79 -11.47 -10.93
C ALA A 42 -0.21 -10.43 -11.91
N LYS A 43 0.37 -10.89 -13.04
CA LYS A 43 0.96 -9.99 -14.05
C LYS A 43 0.00 -8.95 -14.57
N ALA A 44 -1.25 -9.32 -14.84
CA ALA A 44 -2.25 -8.42 -15.38
C ALA A 44 -2.66 -7.31 -14.39
N THR A 45 -2.54 -7.56 -13.08
CA THR A 45 -2.92 -6.59 -12.04
C THR A 45 -1.74 -5.80 -11.49
N ALA A 46 -0.50 -6.24 -11.71
CA ALA A 46 0.71 -5.51 -11.33
C ALA A 46 0.77 -4.06 -11.89
N PRO A 47 0.33 -3.75 -13.14
CA PRO A 47 0.30 -2.37 -13.62
C PRO A 47 -0.62 -1.47 -12.77
N LEU A 48 -1.72 -2.01 -12.26
CA LEU A 48 -2.62 -1.28 -11.37
C LEU A 48 -1.94 -0.97 -10.03
N HIS A 49 -1.25 -1.94 -9.42
CA HIS A 49 -0.46 -1.68 -8.22
C HIS A 49 0.63 -0.64 -8.46
N TRP A 50 1.28 -0.66 -9.63
CA TRP A 50 2.29 0.33 -9.98
C TRP A 50 1.71 1.75 -10.05
N LEU A 51 0.55 1.91 -10.69
CA LEU A 51 -0.16 3.18 -10.74
C LEU A 51 -0.58 3.68 -9.35
N ILE A 52 -1.02 2.78 -8.46
CA ILE A 52 -1.34 3.12 -7.08
C ILE A 52 -0.10 3.67 -6.36
N TYR A 53 1.04 2.97 -6.42
CA TYR A 53 2.28 3.46 -5.79
C TYR A 53 2.75 4.79 -6.37
N GLY A 54 2.64 4.97 -7.69
CA GLY A 54 2.98 6.24 -8.34
C GLY A 54 2.09 7.40 -7.89
N ALA A 55 0.78 7.17 -7.82
CA ALA A 55 -0.18 8.13 -7.30
C ALA A 55 0.11 8.47 -5.84
N LEU A 56 0.38 7.47 -5.00
CA LEU A 56 0.72 7.67 -3.58
C LEU A 56 2.02 8.47 -3.44
N ALA A 57 3.06 8.14 -4.20
CA ALA A 57 4.34 8.86 -4.19
C ALA A 57 4.15 10.34 -4.57
N TYR A 58 3.41 10.61 -5.66
CA TYR A 58 3.11 11.97 -6.07
C TYR A 58 2.24 12.73 -5.05
N GLY A 59 1.22 12.06 -4.51
CA GLY A 59 0.32 12.61 -3.50
C GLY A 59 1.06 13.01 -2.22
N PHE A 60 1.97 12.16 -1.73
CA PHE A 60 2.83 12.47 -0.59
C PHE A 60 3.87 13.56 -0.91
N TRP A 61 4.48 13.55 -2.09
CA TRP A 61 5.47 14.56 -2.47
C TRP A 61 4.87 15.97 -2.48
N LYS A 62 3.67 16.11 -3.04
CA LYS A 62 2.98 17.41 -3.15
C LYS A 62 1.98 17.67 -2.03
N MET A 63 1.91 16.78 -1.03
CA MET A 63 0.94 16.83 0.08
C MET A 63 -0.47 17.18 -0.39
N ARG A 64 -0.94 16.52 -1.46
CA ARG A 64 -2.21 16.89 -2.11
C ARG A 64 -3.41 16.58 -1.20
N PRO A 65 -4.45 17.44 -1.13
CA PRO A 65 -5.61 17.21 -0.26
C PRO A 65 -6.34 15.89 -0.51
N TRP A 66 -6.43 15.46 -1.77
CA TRP A 66 -7.05 14.18 -2.13
C TRP A 66 -6.28 12.97 -1.58
N MET A 67 -4.97 13.10 -1.34
CA MET A 67 -4.14 11.99 -0.88
C MET A 67 -4.54 11.52 0.52
N HIS A 68 -5.02 12.42 1.38
CA HIS A 68 -5.35 12.10 2.76
C HIS A 68 -6.37 10.96 2.91
N PRO A 69 -7.59 11.03 2.35
CA PRO A 69 -8.55 9.95 2.50
C PRO A 69 -8.06 8.68 1.79
N TRP A 70 -7.45 8.78 0.61
CA TRP A 70 -7.02 7.63 -0.17
C TRP A 70 -5.84 6.87 0.45
N ALA A 71 -4.89 7.55 1.08
CA ALA A 71 -3.79 6.92 1.81
C ALA A 71 -4.30 6.07 2.98
N ALA A 72 -5.26 6.60 3.74
CA ALA A 72 -5.88 5.91 4.86
C ALA A 72 -6.71 4.71 4.39
N ILE A 73 -7.53 4.88 3.34
CA ILE A 73 -8.34 3.80 2.75
C ILE A 73 -7.45 2.67 2.22
N TYR A 74 -6.39 3.00 1.48
CA TYR A 74 -5.46 2.00 0.97
C TYR A 74 -4.77 1.24 2.12
N SER A 75 -4.29 1.95 3.14
CA SER A 75 -3.67 1.32 4.31
C SER A 75 -4.66 0.45 5.10
N LEU A 76 -5.95 0.80 5.11
CA LEU A 76 -7.00 0.00 5.74
C LEU A 76 -7.26 -1.28 4.96
N GLN A 77 -7.24 -1.19 3.63
CA GLN A 77 -7.31 -2.36 2.76
C GLN A 77 -6.15 -3.33 3.00
N VAL A 78 -4.92 -2.81 3.19
CA VAL A 78 -3.77 -3.64 3.59
C VAL A 78 -3.99 -4.27 4.96
N ALA A 79 -4.46 -3.52 5.96
CA ALA A 79 -4.75 -4.05 7.29
C ALA A 79 -5.73 -5.23 7.22
N ILE A 80 -6.88 -5.03 6.55
CA ILE A 80 -7.88 -6.08 6.33
C ILE A 80 -7.26 -7.27 5.59
N GLY A 81 -6.47 -7.01 4.54
CA GLY A 81 -5.78 -8.05 3.78
C GLY A 81 -4.87 -8.94 4.63
N MET A 82 -4.16 -8.36 5.61
CA MET A 82 -3.34 -9.14 6.55
C MET A 82 -4.19 -10.07 7.42
N GLY A 83 -5.36 -9.61 7.86
CA GLY A 83 -6.32 -10.44 8.59
C GLY A 83 -6.90 -11.56 7.73
N VAL A 84 -7.36 -11.22 6.51
CA VAL A 84 -7.93 -12.18 5.55
C VAL A 84 -6.91 -13.25 5.18
N TRP A 85 -5.71 -12.86 4.75
CA TRP A 85 -4.66 -13.80 4.36
C TRP A 85 -4.26 -14.73 5.50
N SER A 86 -4.10 -14.18 6.71
CA SER A 86 -3.68 -14.97 7.88
C SER A 86 -4.69 -16.04 8.31
N LEU A 87 -5.97 -15.87 7.94
CA LEU A 87 -7.05 -16.80 8.31
C LEU A 87 -7.40 -17.77 7.18
N LEU A 88 -7.28 -17.35 5.92
CA LEU A 88 -7.77 -18.11 4.77
C LEU A 88 -6.67 -18.86 4.01
N ASP A 89 -5.42 -18.41 4.09
CA ASP A 89 -4.30 -19.09 3.43
C ASP A 89 -3.61 -20.07 4.39
N PRO A 90 -3.37 -21.34 3.99
CA PRO A 90 -2.62 -22.30 4.81
C PRO A 90 -1.19 -21.86 5.17
N ARG A 91 -0.61 -20.92 4.42
CA ARG A 91 0.70 -20.32 4.67
C ARG A 91 0.64 -19.14 5.65
N GLY A 92 -0.57 -18.70 6.00
CA GLY A 92 -0.82 -17.60 6.92
C GLY A 92 -0.41 -17.96 8.36
N PRO A 93 -0.03 -16.96 9.17
CA PRO A 93 0.42 -17.18 10.56
C PRO A 93 -0.73 -17.48 11.54
N GLY A 94 -1.94 -17.75 11.05
CA GLY A 94 -3.13 -18.01 11.85
C GLY A 94 -3.68 -16.76 12.55
N LEU A 95 -4.66 -16.98 13.43
CA LEU A 95 -5.44 -15.91 14.07
C LEU A 95 -4.58 -14.91 14.85
N MET A 96 -3.63 -15.38 15.66
CA MET A 96 -2.79 -14.50 16.48
C MET A 96 -1.83 -13.66 15.64
N GLY A 97 -1.17 -14.27 14.66
CA GLY A 97 -0.30 -13.53 13.74
C GLY A 97 -1.07 -12.52 12.89
N GLY A 98 -2.27 -12.91 12.42
CA GLY A 98 -3.18 -12.02 11.69
C GLY A 98 -3.65 -10.83 12.52
N LEU A 99 -4.01 -11.04 13.79
CA LEU A 99 -4.38 -9.97 14.73
C LEU A 99 -3.24 -8.98 14.94
N VAL A 100 -2.02 -9.47 15.17
CA VAL A 100 -0.84 -8.61 15.34
C VAL A 100 -0.60 -7.78 14.08
N ALA A 101 -0.57 -8.41 12.90
CA ALA A 101 -0.37 -7.71 11.63
C ALA A 101 -1.48 -6.69 11.35
N PHE A 102 -2.75 -7.08 11.50
CA PHE A 102 -3.90 -6.21 11.33
C PHE A 102 -3.81 -4.96 12.22
N LEU A 103 -3.52 -5.14 13.51
CA LEU A 103 -3.42 -4.03 14.47
C LEU A 103 -2.24 -3.10 14.14
N LEU A 104 -1.09 -3.64 13.73
CA LEU A 104 0.05 -2.84 13.31
C LEU A 104 -0.30 -1.91 12.13
N PHE A 105 -0.95 -2.43 11.10
CA PHE A 105 -1.39 -1.61 9.97
C PHE A 105 -2.56 -0.69 10.34
N LEU A 106 -3.44 -1.09 11.28
CA LEU A 106 -4.52 -0.22 11.76
C LEU A 106 -3.98 1.03 12.48
N VAL A 107 -2.88 0.91 13.23
CA VAL A 107 -2.20 2.07 13.82
C VAL A 107 -1.75 3.05 12.73
N LEU A 108 -1.21 2.54 11.62
CA LEU A 108 -0.84 3.36 10.46
C LEU A 108 -2.07 4.06 9.84
N VAL A 109 -3.19 3.35 9.69
CA VAL A 109 -4.45 3.94 9.20
C VAL A 109 -4.89 5.11 10.07
N VAL A 110 -4.91 4.93 11.39
CA VAL A 110 -5.30 5.98 12.34
C VAL A 110 -4.33 7.16 12.27
N ALA A 111 -3.02 6.90 12.17
CA ALA A 111 -2.01 7.95 12.01
C ALA A 111 -2.23 8.77 10.73
N LEU A 112 -2.45 8.11 9.60
CA LEU A 112 -2.75 8.77 8.31
C LEU A 112 -4.06 9.56 8.38
N TRP A 113 -5.10 9.00 9.00
CA TRP A 113 -6.38 9.67 9.17
C TRP A 113 -6.24 10.94 10.01
N ARG A 114 -5.43 10.91 11.07
CA ARG A 114 -5.15 12.09 11.92
C ARG A 114 -4.27 13.14 11.24
N ALA A 115 -3.43 12.74 10.28
CA ALA A 115 -2.52 13.64 9.55
C ALA A 115 -3.22 14.57 8.53
N ARG A 116 -4.56 14.69 8.56
CA ARG A 116 -5.35 15.48 7.60
C ARG A 116 -4.86 16.91 7.39
N ILE A 117 -4.37 17.54 8.46
CA ILE A 117 -3.94 18.95 8.44
C ILE A 117 -2.72 19.12 7.53
N CYS A 118 -1.84 18.11 7.47
CA CYS A 118 -0.65 18.11 6.61
C CYS A 118 -1.01 18.13 5.11
N PHE A 119 -2.19 17.63 4.73
CA PHE A 119 -2.66 17.58 3.35
C PHE A 119 -3.63 18.71 2.99
N ALA A 120 -4.17 19.42 3.97
CA ALA A 120 -5.20 20.44 3.75
C ALA A 120 -4.67 21.73 3.11
N GLY A 121 -3.35 21.93 3.02
CA GLY A 121 -2.74 23.19 2.56
C GLY A 121 -2.93 24.38 3.52
N ILE A 122 -3.65 24.17 4.63
CA ILE A 122 -3.90 25.18 5.66
C ILE A 122 -2.72 25.13 6.65
N GLY A 123 -1.61 25.78 6.30
CA GLY A 123 -0.43 25.82 7.14
C GLY A 123 0.89 26.19 6.46
N ALA A 124 0.89 26.49 5.16
CA ALA A 124 2.06 27.16 4.56
C ALA A 124 2.04 28.63 5.02
N PRO A 125 3.04 29.12 5.78
CA PRO A 125 3.21 30.57 5.91
C PRO A 125 3.40 31.15 4.50
N PRO A 126 2.89 32.36 4.22
CA PRO A 126 3.16 33.03 2.95
C PRO A 126 4.68 33.15 2.77
N ALA A 127 5.13 32.83 1.56
CA ALA A 127 6.53 32.94 1.13
C ALA A 127 7.00 34.40 1.09
#